data_AF-A0A963IFQ9-F1
#
_entry.id   AF-A0A963IFQ9-F1
#
_cell.length_a   1.000
_cell.length_b   1.000
_cell.length_c   1.000
_cell.angle_alpha   90.00
_cell.angle_beta   90.00
_cell.angle_gamma   90.00
#
_symmetry.space_group_name_H-M   'P 1'
#
loop_
_entity.id
_entity.type
_entity.pdbx_description
1 polymer ?
#
loop_
_entity_poly.entity_id
_entity_poly.type
_entity_poly.pdbx_seq_one_letter_code
_entity_poly.pdbx_strand_id
1 'polypeptide(L)'
;MALIDEIGFDHSFSFIYSRRPGTPAADLPDDVPHALKQARLAQLQHVINDNAQRISRSMVGSVQRVLVDRPSRKDANELAGRTENNRVVNFEGPPDLIGQFVDLRITAAYPNSLRGERIAETQSGVAVA
;
A
#
# COMPACT_ATOMS: atom_id res chain seq x y z
N MET A 1 -11.29 12.73 -15.13
CA MET A 1 -10.61 11.52 -14.67
C MET A 1 -11.62 10.40 -14.34
N ALA A 2 -12.77 10.37 -15.03
CA ALA A 2 -13.97 9.64 -14.59
C ALA A 2 -13.73 8.16 -14.23
N LEU A 3 -13.00 7.41 -15.05
CA LEU A 3 -12.70 6.00 -14.77
C LEU A 3 -11.93 5.79 -13.46
N ILE A 4 -10.94 6.65 -13.18
CA ILE A 4 -10.12 6.54 -11.97
C ILE A 4 -10.95 6.93 -10.75
N ASP A 5 -11.78 7.95 -10.89
CA ASP A 5 -12.67 8.45 -9.85
C ASP A 5 -13.76 7.40 -9.51
N GLU A 6 -14.34 6.78 -10.54
CA GLU A 6 -15.40 5.76 -10.43
C GLU A 6 -14.90 4.47 -9.77
N ILE A 7 -13.74 3.96 -10.21
CA ILE A 7 -13.18 2.71 -9.67
C ILE A 7 -12.52 2.93 -8.30
N GLY A 8 -11.92 4.11 -8.06
CA GLY A 8 -11.30 4.43 -6.78
C GLY A 8 -10.06 3.57 -6.49
N PHE A 9 -9.15 3.42 -7.45
CA PHE A 9 -7.94 2.58 -7.33
C PHE A 9 -7.15 2.84 -6.04
N ASP A 10 -6.75 1.76 -5.36
CA ASP A 10 -5.91 1.82 -4.15
C ASP A 10 -4.45 2.16 -4.48
N HIS A 11 -3.87 1.45 -5.44
CA HIS A 11 -2.56 1.75 -6.02
C HIS A 11 -2.58 1.44 -7.51
N SER A 12 -1.86 2.23 -8.30
CA SER A 12 -1.66 1.97 -9.72
C SER A 12 -0.32 2.54 -10.18
N PHE A 13 0.44 1.72 -10.91
CA PHE A 13 1.64 2.18 -11.60
C PHE A 13 1.23 2.73 -12.97
N SER A 14 1.64 3.96 -13.24
CA SER A 14 1.31 4.68 -14.47
C SER A 14 2.58 5.25 -15.10
N PHE A 15 2.69 5.12 -16.43
CA PHE A 15 3.88 5.50 -17.17
C PHE A 15 3.50 6.26 -18.45
N ILE A 16 4.39 7.15 -18.89
CA ILE A 16 4.29 7.74 -20.22
C ILE A 16 4.60 6.67 -21.27
N TYR A 17 3.86 6.69 -22.37
CA TYR A 17 4.13 5.82 -23.51
C TYR A 17 5.59 5.94 -23.97
N SER A 18 6.24 4.79 -24.13
CA SER A 18 7.59 4.68 -24.68
C SER A 18 7.54 3.68 -25.82
N ARG A 19 7.85 4.14 -27.05
CA ARG A 19 7.99 3.25 -28.20
C ARG A 19 9.03 2.17 -27.89
N ARG A 20 8.69 0.91 -28.19
CA ARG A 20 9.59 -0.24 -28.04
C ARG A 20 9.75 -0.91 -29.41
N PRO A 21 10.98 -0.97 -29.96
CA PRO A 21 11.21 -1.63 -31.25
C PRO A 21 10.63 -3.05 -31.28
N GLY A 22 9.98 -3.42 -32.39
CA GLY A 22 9.37 -4.74 -32.56
C GLY A 22 7.96 -4.90 -31.94
N THR A 23 7.35 -3.83 -31.43
CA THR A 23 5.95 -3.85 -30.98
C THR A 23 5.03 -3.15 -31.98
N PRO A 24 3.78 -3.61 -32.19
CA PRO A 24 2.83 -2.93 -33.08
C PRO A 24 2.57 -1.46 -32.69
N ALA A 25 2.68 -1.15 -31.39
CA ALA A 25 2.52 0.21 -30.90
C ALA A 25 3.62 1.15 -31.42
N ALA A 26 4.81 0.64 -31.75
CA ALA A 26 5.93 1.45 -32.23
C ALA A 26 5.64 2.12 -33.57
N ASP A 27 4.79 1.49 -34.39
CA ASP A 27 4.36 1.98 -35.71
C ASP A 27 3.23 3.01 -35.63
N LEU A 28 2.60 3.16 -34.45
CA LEU A 28 1.53 4.14 -34.26
C LEU A 28 2.10 5.57 -34.23
N PRO A 29 1.41 6.56 -34.82
CA PRO A 29 1.72 7.97 -34.62
C PRO A 29 1.69 8.34 -33.14
N ASP A 30 2.59 9.24 -32.73
CA ASP A 30 2.67 9.72 -31.35
C ASP A 30 2.90 11.22 -31.36
N ASP A 31 1.88 11.94 -31.82
CA ASP A 31 1.92 13.37 -32.10
C ASP A 31 1.68 14.22 -30.84
N VAL A 32 1.58 13.57 -29.67
CA VAL A 32 1.35 14.25 -28.40
C VAL A 32 2.67 14.79 -27.86
N PRO A 33 2.79 16.11 -27.60
CA PRO A 33 4.00 16.69 -27.03
C PRO A 33 4.36 16.07 -25.69
N HIS A 34 5.66 15.88 -25.43
CA HIS A 34 6.15 15.28 -24.20
C HIS A 34 5.67 16.01 -22.94
N ALA A 35 5.69 17.35 -22.95
CA ALA A 35 5.20 18.16 -21.84
C ALA A 35 3.72 17.88 -21.50
N LEU A 36 2.88 17.66 -22.52
CA LEU A 36 1.47 17.32 -22.32
C LEU A 36 1.31 15.90 -21.73
N LYS A 37 2.15 14.94 -22.15
CA LYS A 37 2.17 13.59 -21.56
C LYS A 37 2.54 13.64 -20.08
N GLN A 38 3.55 14.44 -19.72
CA GLN A 38 3.97 14.64 -18.33
C GLN A 38 2.86 15.29 -17.50
N ALA A 39 2.22 16.34 -18.00
CA ALA A 39 1.11 17.00 -17.31
C ALA A 39 -0.06 16.03 -17.06
N ARG A 40 -0.42 15.22 -18.07
CA ARG A 40 -1.47 14.19 -17.94
C ARG A 40 -1.10 13.10 -16.93
N LEU A 41 0.13 12.61 -16.98
CA LEU A 41 0.60 11.60 -16.02
C LEU A 41 0.58 12.15 -14.59
N ALA A 42 1.06 13.39 -14.39
CA ALA A 42 1.06 14.03 -13.07
C ALA A 42 -0.37 14.19 -12.53
N GLN A 43 -1.31 14.63 -13.35
CA GLN A 43 -2.72 14.73 -12.96
C GLN A 43 -3.31 13.35 -12.61
N LEU A 44 -3.00 12.31 -13.39
CA LEU A 44 -3.47 10.95 -13.15
C LEU A 44 -2.93 10.39 -11.83
N GLN A 45 -1.62 10.52 -11.62
CA GLN A 45 -0.95 10.06 -10.41
C GLN A 45 -1.44 10.81 -9.17
N HIS A 46 -1.74 12.10 -9.28
CA HIS A 46 -2.31 12.88 -8.19
C HIS A 46 -3.65 12.29 -7.71
N VAL A 47 -4.59 12.03 -8.63
CA VAL A 47 -5.89 11.44 -8.29
C VAL A 47 -5.74 10.04 -7.66
N ILE A 48 -4.84 9.20 -8.21
CA ILE A 48 -4.55 7.87 -7.65
C ILE A 48 -3.99 7.99 -6.23
N ASN A 49 -3.07 8.93 -5.99
CA ASN A 49 -2.46 9.13 -4.67
C ASN A 49 -3.50 9.61 -3.65
N ASP A 50 -4.43 10.47 -4.04
CA ASP A 50 -5.50 10.93 -3.17
C ASP A 50 -6.44 9.78 -2.78
N ASN A 51 -6.76 8.90 -3.73
CA ASN A 51 -7.52 7.68 -3.48
C ASN A 51 -6.77 6.73 -2.52
N ALA A 52 -5.49 6.47 -2.78
CA ALA A 52 -4.63 5.65 -1.93
C ALA A 52 -4.60 6.18 -0.48
N GLN A 53 -4.48 7.49 -0.32
CA GLN A 53 -4.45 8.13 0.99
C GLN A 53 -5.82 8.07 1.68
N ARG A 54 -6.92 8.23 0.94
CA ARG A 54 -8.28 8.06 1.47
C ARG A 54 -8.51 6.63 1.95
N ILE A 55 -8.09 5.63 1.19
CA ILE A 55 -8.21 4.21 1.58
C ILE A 55 -7.36 3.94 2.82
N SER A 56 -6.10 4.40 2.85
CA SER A 56 -5.24 4.28 4.03
C SER A 56 -5.89 4.87 5.28
N ARG A 57 -6.48 6.06 5.18
CA ARG A 57 -7.20 6.69 6.29
C ARG A 57 -8.40 5.87 6.75
N SER A 58 -9.16 5.28 5.82
CA SER A 58 -10.29 4.42 6.19
C SER A 58 -9.89 3.12 6.89
N MET A 59 -8.62 2.70 6.79
CA MET A 59 -8.12 1.53 7.52
C MET A 59 -7.85 1.84 9.00
N VAL A 60 -7.70 3.10 9.40
CA VAL A 60 -7.48 3.48 10.80
C VAL A 60 -8.67 3.03 11.65
N GLY A 61 -8.39 2.35 12.76
CA GLY A 61 -9.36 1.74 13.66
C GLY A 61 -9.75 0.30 13.32
N SER A 62 -9.44 -0.17 12.10
CA SER A 62 -9.69 -1.56 11.69
C SER A 62 -8.60 -2.51 12.20
N VAL A 63 -8.93 -3.81 12.26
CA VAL A 63 -7.93 -4.88 12.40
C VAL A 63 -7.51 -5.33 11.02
N GLN A 64 -6.21 -5.41 10.79
CA GLN A 64 -5.64 -5.93 9.56
C GLN A 64 -4.74 -7.12 9.88
N ARG A 65 -4.90 -8.18 9.11
CA ARG A 65 -3.98 -9.31 9.13
C ARG A 65 -2.73 -8.94 8.34
N VAL A 66 -1.57 -9.08 8.98
CA VAL A 66 -0.29 -8.58 8.49
C VAL A 66 0.75 -9.69 8.48
N LEU A 67 1.39 -9.92 7.33
CA LEU A 67 2.59 -10.76 7.27
C LEU A 67 3.80 -9.92 7.68
N VAL A 68 4.45 -10.29 8.78
CA VAL A 68 5.67 -9.62 9.24
C VAL A 68 6.84 -10.10 8.40
N ASP A 69 7.58 -9.19 7.75
CA ASP A 69 8.61 -9.56 6.79
C ASP A 69 10.04 -9.11 7.19
N ARG A 70 10.18 -8.08 8.04
CA ARG A 70 11.50 -7.56 8.43
C ARG A 70 11.41 -6.61 9.63
N PRO A 71 12.57 -6.22 10.22
CA PRO A 71 12.64 -5.02 11.05
C PRO A 71 12.15 -3.76 10.31
N SER A 72 11.64 -2.79 11.06
CA SER A 72 11.27 -1.48 10.53
C SER A 72 12.52 -0.75 10.01
N ARG A 73 12.35 0.02 8.94
CA ARG A 73 13.47 0.76 8.31
C ARG A 73 13.89 1.98 9.11
N LYS A 74 13.00 2.51 9.96
CA LYS A 74 13.21 3.76 10.70
C LYS A 74 13.61 3.52 12.15
N ASP A 75 13.20 2.39 12.72
CA ASP A 75 13.51 2.02 14.10
C ASP A 75 13.82 0.52 14.16
N ALA A 76 14.98 0.16 14.69
CA ALA A 76 15.41 -1.24 14.79
C ALA A 76 14.66 -2.01 15.90
N ASN A 77 14.00 -1.30 16.82
CA ASN A 77 13.16 -1.90 17.87
C ASN A 77 11.74 -2.21 17.40
N GLU A 78 11.39 -1.81 16.18
CA GLU A 78 10.10 -2.05 15.59
C GLU A 78 10.21 -3.05 14.44
N LEU A 79 9.07 -3.66 14.12
CA LEU A 79 8.92 -4.54 12.98
C LEU A 79 8.10 -3.86 11.89
N ALA A 80 8.25 -4.39 10.68
CA ALA A 80 7.41 -4.07 9.55
C ALA A 80 6.82 -5.34 8.97
N GLY A 81 5.61 -5.18 8.45
CA GLY A 81 4.93 -6.21 7.68
C GLY A 81 4.04 -5.61 6.62
N ARG A 82 3.32 -6.46 5.89
CA ARG A 82 2.41 -6.06 4.81
C ARG A 82 1.00 -6.58 5.06
N THR A 83 0.02 -5.69 4.86
CA THR A 83 -1.39 -6.05 4.74
C THR A 83 -1.68 -6.76 3.41
N GLU A 84 -2.89 -7.31 3.26
CA GLU A 84 -3.35 -7.93 2.01
C GLU A 84 -3.36 -6.97 0.82
N ASN A 85 -3.67 -5.68 1.04
CA ASN A 85 -3.53 -4.64 0.00
C ASN A 85 -2.10 -4.08 -0.12
N ASN A 86 -1.10 -4.85 0.33
CA ASN A 86 0.32 -4.61 0.17
C ASN A 86 0.84 -3.31 0.82
N ARG A 87 0.14 -2.78 1.83
CA ARG A 87 0.58 -1.61 2.58
C ARG A 87 1.54 -2.02 3.68
N VAL A 88 2.63 -1.26 3.83
CA VAL A 88 3.57 -1.48 4.93
C VAL A 88 2.93 -1.00 6.23
N VAL A 89 2.92 -1.85 7.25
CA VAL A 89 2.54 -1.50 8.63
C VAL A 89 3.77 -1.62 9.50
N ASN A 90 4.10 -0.57 10.26
CA ASN A 90 5.15 -0.63 11.28
C ASN A 90 4.50 -0.72 12.66
N PHE A 91 5.07 -1.52 13.55
CA PHE A 91 4.54 -1.76 14.90
C PHE A 91 5.65 -2.28 15.83
N GLU A 92 5.43 -2.16 17.14
CA GLU A 92 6.33 -2.72 18.15
C GLU A 92 6.08 -4.22 18.34
N GLY A 93 7.14 -5.01 18.40
CA GLY A 93 7.02 -6.45 18.62
C GLY A 93 8.37 -7.17 18.64
N PRO A 94 8.41 -8.38 19.22
CA PRO A 94 9.62 -9.19 19.28
C PRO A 94 10.03 -9.73 17.90
N PRO A 95 11.33 -9.81 17.56
CA PRO A 95 11.81 -10.23 16.23
C PRO A 95 11.40 -11.63 15.77
N ASP A 96 10.98 -12.50 16.69
CA ASP A 96 10.51 -13.86 16.40
C ASP A 96 9.20 -13.88 15.59
N LEU A 97 8.47 -12.77 15.53
CA LEU A 97 7.27 -12.61 14.69
C LEU A 97 7.56 -12.57 13.19
N ILE A 98 8.81 -12.34 12.76
CA ILE A 98 9.17 -12.29 11.34
C ILE A 98 8.84 -13.65 10.67
N GLY A 99 8.14 -13.59 9.54
CA GLY A 99 7.63 -14.76 8.81
C GLY A 99 6.24 -15.23 9.26
N GLN A 100 5.67 -14.62 10.30
CA GLN A 100 4.35 -14.96 10.82
C GLN A 100 3.28 -13.95 10.41
N PHE A 101 2.03 -14.40 10.40
CA PHE A 101 0.88 -13.51 10.32
C PHE A 101 0.47 -13.05 11.72
N VAL A 102 0.23 -11.75 11.87
CA VAL A 102 -0.28 -11.15 13.12
C VAL A 102 -1.44 -10.23 12.80
N ASP A 103 -2.39 -10.15 13.73
CA ASP A 103 -3.48 -9.18 13.65
C ASP A 103 -3.09 -7.87 14.34
N LEU A 104 -3.17 -6.77 13.60
CA LEU A 104 -2.82 -5.44 14.10
C LEU A 104 -4.02 -4.51 14.02
N ARG A 105 -4.27 -3.76 15.08
CA ARG A 105 -5.14 -2.58 15.06
C ARG A 105 -4.38 -1.45 14.37
N ILE A 106 -4.90 -0.91 13.27
CA ILE A 106 -4.28 0.24 12.61
C ILE A 106 -4.59 1.51 13.40
N THR A 107 -3.57 2.24 13.83
CA THR A 107 -3.71 3.44 14.67
C THR A 107 -3.44 4.74 13.93
N ALA A 108 -2.64 4.71 12.86
CA ALA A 108 -2.40 5.88 12.03
C ALA A 108 -2.10 5.51 10.57
N ALA A 109 -2.38 6.46 9.66
CA ALA A 109 -2.05 6.38 8.25
C ALA A 109 -1.10 7.51 7.86
N TYR A 110 0.08 7.15 7.34
CA TYR A 110 1.07 8.05 6.77
C TYR A 110 1.07 7.93 5.24
N PRO A 111 1.75 8.82 4.49
CA PRO A 111 1.70 8.82 3.03
C PRO A 111 1.99 7.47 2.36
N ASN A 112 2.91 6.68 2.90
CA ASN A 112 3.35 5.40 2.31
C ASN A 112 3.40 4.23 3.31
N SER A 113 2.78 4.38 4.48
CA SER A 113 2.79 3.34 5.52
C SER A 113 1.69 3.55 6.54
N LEU A 114 1.34 2.49 7.25
CA LEU A 114 0.44 2.52 8.40
C LEU A 114 1.26 2.34 9.71
N ARG A 115 0.68 2.78 10.81
CA ARG A 115 1.07 2.39 12.17
C ARG A 115 0.06 1.38 12.68
N GLY A 116 0.55 0.32 13.31
CA GLY A 116 -0.30 -0.66 13.98
C GLY A 116 0.14 -0.94 15.41
N GLU A 117 -0.78 -1.51 16.17
CA GLU A 117 -0.54 -2.07 17.49
C GLU A 117 -1.09 -3.49 17.52
N ARG A 118 -0.36 -4.41 18.16
CA ARG A 118 -0.80 -5.80 18.30
C ARG A 118 -2.05 -5.85 19.16
N ILE A 119 -3.04 -6.63 18.72
CA ILE A 119 -4.13 -7.02 19.62
C ILE A 119 -3.63 -8.17 20.50
N ALA A 120 -3.79 -8.07 21.81
CA ALA A 120 -3.52 -9.19 22.69
C ALA A 120 -4.48 -10.33 22.34
N GLU A 121 -3.96 -11.53 22.10
CA GLU A 121 -4.82 -12.71 22.07
C GLU A 121 -5.37 -12.89 23.48
N THR A 122 -6.67 -12.65 23.67
CA THR A 122 -7.35 -13.15 24.86
C THR A 122 -7.25 -14.67 24.78
N GLN A 123 -6.37 -15.27 25.59
CA GLN A 123 -6.38 -16.71 25.79
C GLN A 123 -7.77 -17.10 26.27
N SER A 124 -8.62 -17.59 25.38
CA SER A 124 -9.80 -18.35 25.76
C SER A 124 -9.29 -19.65 26.37
N GLY A 125 -9.04 -19.61 27.67
CA GLY A 125 -8.70 -20.78 28.47
C GLY A 125 -9.83 -21.79 28.41
N VAL A 126 -9.75 -22.72 27.47
CA VAL A 126 -10.42 -24.00 27.62
C VAL A 126 -9.47 -24.87 28.43
N ALA A 127 -9.59 -24.77 29.75
CA ALA A 127 -9.13 -25.81 30.64
C ALA A 127 -9.94 -27.07 30.31
N VAL A 128 -9.32 -28.00 29.58
CA VAL A 128 -9.83 -29.37 29.50
C VAL A 128 -9.37 -30.04 30.79
N ALA A 129 -10.32 -30.16 31.73
CA ALA A 129 -10.21 -31.00 32.92
C ALA A 129 -10.25 -32.48 32.54
#